data_AF-A0A2M6WRC3-F1
#
_entry.id   AF-A0A2M6WRC3-F1
#
_cell.length_a   1.000
_cell.length_b   1.000
_cell.length_c   1.000
_cell.angle_alpha   90.00
_cell.angle_beta   90.00
_cell.angle_gamma   90.00
#
_symmetry.space_group_name_H-M   'P 1'
#
loop_
_entity.id
_entity.type
_entity.pdbx_description
1 polymer ?
#
loop_
_entity_poly.entity_id
_entity_poly.type
_entity_poly.pdbx_seq_one_letter_code
_entity_poly.pdbx_strand_id
1 'polypeptide(L)'
;MNEIGGMPIGIAIFVLVGTAVYFFITWSERNTQREISLSQKELDASGLNQEGYDKYGFNPNGFSKRGFRLEDYDDRGFDPDGYDVDGYNRLGFDSQGHDRKGFNRQGWI
;
A
#
# COMPACT_ATOMS: atom_id res chain seq x y z
N MET A 1 36.13 -45.52 -5.27
CA MET A 1 36.20 -44.04 -5.33
C MET A 1 34.84 -43.51 -4.87
N ASN A 2 34.66 -43.23 -3.58
CA ASN A 2 33.38 -42.78 -3.00
C ASN A 2 33.55 -41.56 -2.07
N GLU A 3 34.61 -40.79 -2.30
CA GLU A 3 34.97 -39.60 -1.52
C GLU A 3 35.39 -38.48 -2.46
N ILE A 4 35.02 -37.25 -2.10
CA ILE A 4 35.44 -36.02 -2.77
C ILE A 4 36.10 -35.14 -1.70
N GLY A 5 37.39 -34.80 -1.88
CA GLY A 5 38.12 -33.95 -0.95
C GLY A 5 38.30 -34.51 0.47
N GLY A 6 38.30 -35.84 0.65
CA GLY A 6 38.42 -36.50 1.95
C GLY A 6 37.10 -36.63 2.72
N MET A 7 35.96 -36.29 2.10
CA MET A 7 34.63 -36.50 2.68
C MET A 7 33.83 -37.55 1.89
N PRO A 8 33.04 -38.40 2.55
CA PRO A 8 32.09 -39.30 1.88
C PRO A 8 31.13 -38.53 0.97
N ILE A 9 30.93 -39.02 -0.26
CA ILE A 9 30.08 -38.36 -1.28
C ILE A 9 28.66 -38.06 -0.75
N GLY A 10 28.09 -38.96 0.05
CA GLY A 10 26.76 -38.76 0.64
C GLY A 10 26.67 -37.52 1.55
N ILE A 11 27.74 -37.23 2.29
CA ILE A 11 27.81 -36.05 3.17
C ILE A 11 28.03 -34.78 2.32
N ALA A 12 28.87 -34.86 1.30
CA ALA A 12 29.13 -33.73 0.39
C ALA A 12 27.86 -33.27 -0.34
N ILE A 13 27.03 -34.20 -0.82
CA ILE A 13 25.75 -33.89 -1.47
C ILE A 13 24.78 -33.24 -0.48
N PHE A 14 24.70 -33.75 0.75
CA PHE A 14 23.78 -33.21 1.77
C PHE A 14 24.12 -31.75 2.14
N VAL A 15 25.41 -31.42 2.27
CA VAL A 15 25.88 -30.05 2.53
C VAL A 15 25.58 -29.12 1.35
N LEU A 16 25.80 -29.58 0.11
CA LEU A 16 25.52 -28.79 -1.09
C LEU A 16 24.02 -28.53 -1.26
N VAL A 17 23.17 -29.54 -1.04
CA VAL A 17 21.72 -29.39 -1.11
C VAL A 17 21.23 -28.47 0.01
N GLY A 18 21.72 -28.63 1.24
CA GLY A 18 21.33 -27.77 2.36
C GLY A 18 21.71 -26.30 2.15
N THR A 19 22.92 -26.02 1.65
CA THR A 19 23.37 -24.65 1.36
C THR A 19 22.60 -24.04 0.18
N ALA A 20 22.27 -24.82 -0.86
CA ALA A 20 21.44 -24.37 -1.97
C ALA A 20 20.00 -24.04 -1.52
N VAL A 21 19.40 -24.87 -0.67
CA VAL A 21 18.05 -24.64 -0.10
C VAL A 21 18.06 -23.40 0.79
N TYR A 22 19.02 -23.27 1.70
CA TYR A 22 19.16 -22.07 2.55
C TYR A 22 19.33 -20.81 1.71
N PHE A 23 20.21 -20.84 0.70
CA PHE A 23 20.42 -19.74 -0.21
C PHE A 23 19.13 -19.37 -0.96
N PHE A 24 18.37 -20.34 -1.43
CA PHE A 24 17.11 -20.11 -2.14
C PHE A 24 16.04 -19.48 -1.25
N ILE A 25 15.88 -19.96 0.00
CA ILE A 25 14.94 -19.38 0.99
C ILE A 25 15.31 -17.92 1.27
N THR A 26 16.57 -17.66 1.64
CA THR A 26 17.03 -16.30 1.94
C THR A 26 17.04 -15.39 0.70
N TRP A 27 17.26 -15.95 -0.49
CA TRP A 27 17.15 -15.20 -1.75
C TRP A 27 15.70 -14.83 -2.07
N SER A 28 14.76 -15.77 -1.90
CA SER A 28 13.32 -15.55 -2.07
C SER A 28 12.82 -14.44 -1.15
N GLU A 29 13.15 -14.51 0.15
CA GLU A 29 12.79 -13.48 1.13
C GLU A 29 13.33 -12.10 0.75
N ARG A 30 14.60 -12.02 0.32
CA ARG A 30 15.21 -10.76 -0.12
C ARG A 30 14.59 -10.21 -1.39
N ASN A 31 14.07 -11.06 -2.26
CA ASN A 31 13.42 -10.62 -3.48
C ASN A 31 12.05 -9.98 -3.19
N THR A 32 11.26 -10.56 -2.29
CA THR A 32 9.97 -10.00 -1.85
C THR A 32 10.14 -8.65 -1.15
N GLN A 33 11.14 -8.51 -0.28
CA GLN A 33 11.39 -7.26 0.44
C GLN A 33 11.83 -6.12 -0.50
N ARG A 34 12.52 -6.44 -1.60
CA ARG A 34 12.92 -5.46 -2.61
C ARG A 34 11.70 -4.86 -3.31
N GLU A 35 10.73 -5.69 -3.71
CA GLU A 35 9.50 -5.21 -4.37
C GLU A 35 8.67 -4.30 -3.43
N ILE A 36 8.55 -4.68 -2.15
CA ILE A 36 7.86 -3.85 -1.14
C ILE A 36 8.59 -2.51 -0.95
N SER A 37 9.93 -2.53 -0.88
CA SER A 37 10.72 -1.31 -0.69
C SER A 37 10.66 -0.36 -1.89
N LEU A 38 10.55 -0.89 -3.11
CA LEU A 38 10.42 -0.10 -4.33
C LEU A 38 9.05 0.54 -4.42
N SER A 39 7.99 -0.20 -4.11
CA SER A 39 6.62 0.32 -4.03
C SER A 39 6.49 1.45 -3.01
N GLN A 40 7.04 1.26 -1.80
CA GLN A 40 7.05 2.32 -0.77
C GLN A 40 7.84 3.55 -1.21
N LYS A 41 8.97 3.35 -1.91
CA LYS A 41 9.79 4.46 -2.41
C LYS A 41 9.10 5.26 -3.53
N GLU A 42 8.29 4.62 -4.36
CA GLU A 42 7.48 5.31 -5.38
C GLU A 42 6.33 6.11 -4.75
N LEU A 43 5.70 5.59 -3.69
CA LEU A 43 4.69 6.31 -2.90
C LEU A 43 5.30 7.55 -2.20
N ASP A 44 6.45 7.38 -1.55
CA ASP A 44 7.13 8.45 -0.81
C ASP A 44 7.70 9.53 -1.75
N ALA A 45 8.22 9.14 -2.92
CA ALA A 45 8.71 10.09 -3.93
C ALA A 45 7.59 10.92 -4.58
N SER A 46 6.39 10.35 -4.66
CA SER A 46 5.22 11.01 -5.27
C SER A 46 4.42 11.84 -4.26
N GLY A 47 4.72 11.75 -2.97
CA GLY A 47 3.97 12.43 -1.90
C GLY A 47 2.55 11.90 -1.74
N LEU A 48 2.33 10.62 -2.07
CA LEU A 48 1.03 9.95 -1.97
C LEU A 48 0.90 9.26 -0.61
N ASN A 49 -0.32 9.18 -0.10
CA ASN A 49 -0.68 8.40 1.08
C ASN A 49 -0.69 6.89 0.77
N GLN A 50 -0.93 6.06 1.79
CA GLN A 50 -1.00 4.59 1.64
C GLN A 50 -2.08 4.11 0.67
N GLU A 51 -3.09 4.95 0.41
CA GLU A 51 -4.16 4.67 -0.54
C GLU A 51 -3.84 5.15 -1.96
N GLY A 52 -2.67 5.76 -2.18
CA GLY A 52 -2.23 6.25 -3.49
C GLY A 52 -2.78 7.62 -3.88
N TYR A 53 -3.22 8.43 -2.91
CA TYR A 53 -3.72 9.79 -3.11
C TYR A 53 -2.76 10.83 -2.51
N ASP A 54 -2.63 11.98 -3.15
CA ASP A 54 -1.84 13.10 -2.66
C ASP A 54 -2.46 13.74 -1.40
N LYS A 55 -1.78 14.75 -0.86
CA LYS A 55 -2.26 15.51 0.31
C LYS A 55 -3.59 16.26 0.08
N TYR A 56 -4.03 16.38 -1.17
CA TYR A 56 -5.30 16.99 -1.56
C TYR A 56 -6.39 15.93 -1.81
N GLY A 57 -6.07 14.64 -1.72
CA GLY A 57 -6.98 13.53 -1.91
C GLY A 57 -7.15 13.10 -3.37
N PHE A 58 -6.21 13.43 -4.25
CA PHE A 58 -6.22 13.05 -5.67
C PHE A 58 -5.14 12.04 -6.01
N ASN A 59 -5.46 11.07 -6.87
CA ASN A 59 -4.49 10.10 -7.36
C ASN A 59 -3.53 10.75 -8.38
N PRO A 60 -2.46 10.04 -8.82
CA PRO A 60 -1.53 10.57 -9.83
C PRO A 60 -2.17 10.94 -11.17
N ASN A 61 -3.37 10.43 -11.46
CA ASN A 61 -4.15 10.75 -12.65
C ASN A 61 -5.04 12.01 -12.46
N GLY A 62 -5.02 12.62 -11.28
CA GLY A 62 -5.78 13.81 -10.91
C GLY A 62 -7.23 13.54 -10.51
N PHE A 63 -7.57 12.34 -10.06
CA PHE A 63 -8.92 11.96 -9.64
C PHE A 63 -9.03 11.67 -8.14
N SER A 64 -10.10 12.12 -7.53
CA SER A 64 -10.46 11.83 -6.15
C SER A 64 -10.88 10.37 -5.96
N LYS A 65 -11.04 9.93 -4.71
CA LYS A 65 -11.64 8.62 -4.36
C LYS A 65 -13.01 8.39 -5.01
N ARG A 66 -13.74 9.47 -5.27
CA ARG A 66 -15.06 9.45 -5.92
C ARG A 66 -15.02 9.56 -7.44
N GLY A 67 -13.84 9.75 -8.04
CA GLY A 67 -13.67 9.88 -9.48
C GLY A 67 -13.87 11.29 -10.03
N PHE A 68 -13.87 12.32 -9.18
CA PHE A 68 -13.93 13.73 -9.58
C PHE A 68 -12.54 14.34 -9.67
N ARG A 69 -12.33 15.29 -10.58
CA ARG A 69 -11.06 16.03 -10.67
C ARG A 69 -11.10 17.27 -9.78
N LEU A 70 -9.94 17.86 -9.52
CA LEU A 70 -9.83 19.08 -8.72
C LEU A 70 -10.69 20.22 -9.29
N GLU A 71 -10.85 20.29 -10.61
CA GLU A 71 -11.66 21.30 -11.29
C GLU A 71 -13.17 21.13 -11.10
N ASP A 72 -13.62 19.94 -10.69
CA ASP A 72 -15.04 19.68 -10.40
C ASP A 72 -15.43 20.16 -8.99
N TYR A 73 -14.45 20.41 -8.12
CA TYR A 73 -14.68 20.92 -6.78
C TYR A 73 -14.81 22.45 -6.79
N ASP A 74 -15.71 22.97 -5.96
CA ASP A 74 -15.85 24.42 -5.75
C ASP A 74 -14.67 25.01 -4.96
N ASP A 75 -14.60 26.34 -4.84
CA ASP A 75 -13.56 27.05 -4.07
C ASP A 75 -13.50 26.63 -2.60
N ARG A 76 -14.53 25.93 -2.10
CA ARG A 76 -14.63 25.42 -0.74
C ARG A 76 -14.24 23.94 -0.65
N GLY A 77 -13.87 23.30 -1.76
CA GLY A 77 -13.44 21.91 -1.84
C GLY A 77 -14.59 20.91 -1.84
N PHE A 78 -15.79 21.28 -2.31
CA PHE A 78 -16.94 20.39 -2.44
C PHE A 78 -17.28 20.08 -3.90
N ASP A 79 -17.59 18.82 -4.18
CA ASP A 79 -18.06 18.32 -5.46
C ASP A 79 -19.48 18.89 -5.79
N PRO A 80 -19.99 18.68 -7.01
CA PRO A 80 -21.33 19.14 -7.40
C PRO A 80 -22.46 18.55 -6.55
N ASP A 81 -22.24 17.39 -5.92
CA ASP A 81 -23.18 16.75 -5.00
C ASP A 81 -23.10 17.34 -3.57
N GLY A 82 -22.15 18.25 -3.31
CA GLY A 82 -21.96 18.94 -2.05
C GLY A 82 -21.09 18.21 -1.03
N TYR A 83 -20.25 17.26 -1.47
CA TYR A 83 -19.34 16.47 -0.64
C TYR A 83 -17.88 16.81 -0.91
N ASP A 84 -17.05 16.75 0.13
CA ASP A 84 -15.61 16.93 0.00
C ASP A 84 -14.91 15.69 -0.57
N VAL A 85 -13.60 15.79 -0.78
CA VAL A 85 -12.75 14.71 -1.29
C VAL A 85 -12.78 13.44 -0.43
N ASP A 86 -13.08 13.59 0.86
CA ASP A 86 -13.20 12.51 1.83
C ASP A 86 -14.62 11.92 1.88
N GLY A 87 -15.58 12.50 1.15
CA GLY A 87 -16.97 12.04 1.09
C GLY A 87 -17.90 12.61 2.16
N TYR A 88 -17.53 13.72 2.80
CA TYR A 88 -18.37 14.40 3.80
C TYR A 88 -19.03 15.65 3.23
N ASN A 89 -20.29 15.86 3.56
CA ASN A 89 -21.02 17.06 3.17
C ASN A 89 -20.50 18.31 3.92
N ARG A 90 -21.04 19.48 3.57
CA ARG A 90 -20.71 20.77 4.22
C ARG A 90 -20.98 20.82 5.73
N LEU A 91 -21.78 19.89 6.25
CA LEU A 91 -22.07 19.75 7.68
C LEU A 91 -21.10 18.77 8.37
N GLY A 92 -20.17 18.17 7.63
CA GLY A 92 -19.18 17.21 8.12
C GLY A 92 -19.70 15.77 8.24
N PHE A 93 -20.81 15.43 7.57
CA PHE A 93 -21.40 14.08 7.61
C PHE A 93 -21.27 13.36 6.27
N ASP A 94 -21.01 12.06 6.31
CA ASP A 94 -21.01 11.18 5.15
C ASP A 94 -22.45 10.96 4.62
N SER A 95 -22.58 10.19 3.52
CA SER A 95 -23.88 9.82 2.94
C SER A 95 -24.76 8.97 3.87
N GLN A 96 -24.18 8.39 4.91
CA GLN A 96 -24.86 7.57 5.92
C GLN A 96 -25.22 8.37 7.19
N GLY A 97 -24.81 9.64 7.28
CA GLY A 97 -25.06 10.50 8.43
C GLY A 97 -24.04 10.38 9.57
N HIS A 98 -22.86 9.81 9.33
CA HIS A 98 -21.74 9.75 10.27
C HIS A 98 -20.78 10.91 10.07
N ASP A 99 -20.30 11.48 11.17
CA ASP A 99 -19.25 12.49 11.14
C ASP A 99 -17.88 11.89 10.80
N ARG A 100 -16.85 12.73 10.63
CA ARG A 100 -15.45 12.30 10.38
C ARG A 100 -14.85 11.41 11.46
N LYS A 101 -15.51 11.28 12.61
CA LYS A 101 -15.10 10.44 13.74
C LYS A 101 -15.97 9.18 13.86
N GLY A 102 -16.94 8.97 12.96
CA GLY A 102 -17.85 7.84 12.95
C GLY A 102 -19.09 8.01 13.83
N PHE A 103 -19.33 9.18 14.43
CA PHE A 103 -20.54 9.42 15.23
C PHE A 103 -21.71 9.77 14.32
N ASN A 104 -22.84 9.09 14.49
CA ASN A 104 -24.08 9.52 13.85
C ASN A 104 -24.58 10.85 14.44
N ARG A 105 -25.53 11.48 13.75
CA ARG A 105 -26.21 12.72 14.18
C ARG A 105 -26.87 12.64 15.57
N GLN A 106 -27.03 11.44 16.14
CA GLN A 106 -27.54 11.20 17.49
C GLN A 106 -26.44 10.96 18.55
N GLY A 107 -25.17 10.81 18.18
CA GLY A 107 -24.02 10.66 19.08
C GLY A 107 -23.72 9.23 19.55
N TRP A 108 -24.30 8.19 18.94
CA TRP A 108 -24.15 6.79 19.40
C TRP A 108 -23.78 5.87 18.24
N ILE A 109 -22.64 5.19 18.36
CA ILE A 109 -22.25 3.99 17.60
C ILE A 109 -22.19 2.81 18.56
#